data_AF-A0A4R9PKD8-F1
#
_entry.id   AF-A0A4R9PKD8-F1
#
_cell.length_a   1.000
_cell.length_b   1.000
_cell.length_c   1.000
_cell.angle_alpha   90.00
_cell.angle_beta   90.00
_cell.angle_gamma   90.00
#
_symmetry.space_group_name_H-M   'P 1'
#
loop_
_entity.id
_entity.type
_entity.pdbx_description
1 polymer ?
#
loop_
_entity_poly.entity_id
_entity_poly.type
_entity_poly.pdbx_seq_one_letter_code
_entity_poly.pdbx_strand_id
1 'polypeptide(L)'
;MNALTPAVSTGPLPASRKIHKSGVLYPHIKVPMREISVHPTAGEPPVTVYDPSGPYTDPTVETSIEKGLARLRHEWITARGDVEAYDGRHVRPEDNGFAAGERLTPEFPVRNRPLRAKAGKAVTQLAYARAGIITPEMEFVAIRENLGREVMRGKLQRDGEAFGAAIPDFVTPEFVRDEVARGRAIIPANINHPESEPMIIGRNFLVKINANIGNSAVTSSMAEEVEKMVWAIRWGADTVMDLSTGRNIHNIRDWIVRNAPVPIGTVPLYQALEKVNGIAEDLNWEVYRDTLIEQAEQGVDYFTIHAGVRLHYIPLTVDRVTGIVSRGGSIMAKWCLHHHRESFLYEHFEEICDIA
;
A
#
# COMPACT_ATOMS: atom_id res chain seq x y z
N MET A 1 -8.97 21.06 26.78
CA MET A 1 -9.24 19.61 26.82
C MET A 1 -10.58 19.34 26.15
N ASN A 2 -10.61 18.28 25.35
CA ASN A 2 -11.73 17.62 24.67
C ASN A 2 -12.27 18.20 23.35
N ALA A 3 -11.57 17.82 22.27
CA ALA A 3 -12.20 17.13 21.14
C ALA A 3 -11.26 15.99 20.71
N LEU A 4 -11.47 14.82 21.34
CA LEU A 4 -11.09 13.48 20.89
C LEU A 4 -9.78 13.38 20.08
N THR A 5 -8.63 13.11 20.72
CA THR A 5 -7.59 12.31 20.06
C THR A 5 -8.15 10.90 20.00
N PRO A 6 -8.60 10.40 18.84
CA PRO A 6 -9.35 9.15 18.86
C PRO A 6 -8.34 8.05 19.10
N ALA A 7 -8.54 7.34 20.21
CA ALA A 7 -7.67 6.24 20.58
C ALA A 7 -7.83 5.15 19.53
N VAL A 8 -6.74 4.82 18.86
CA VAL A 8 -6.69 3.66 17.98
C VAL A 8 -6.49 2.40 18.80
N SER A 9 -6.97 1.27 18.30
CA SER A 9 -6.84 -0.04 18.94
C SER A 9 -5.37 -0.48 19.00
N THR A 10 -4.79 -0.40 20.20
CA THR A 10 -3.39 -0.79 20.45
C THR A 10 -3.27 -1.96 21.43
N GLY A 11 -2.04 -2.40 21.65
CA GLY A 11 -1.68 -3.42 22.63
C GLY A 11 -1.56 -4.82 22.03
N PRO A 12 -0.84 -5.73 22.73
CA PRO A 12 -0.58 -7.08 22.24
C PRO A 12 -1.85 -7.83 21.85
N LEU A 13 -1.75 -8.70 20.84
CA LEU A 13 -2.81 -9.65 20.54
C LEU A 13 -2.86 -10.74 21.63
N PRO A 14 -4.06 -11.20 22.05
CA PRO A 14 -4.21 -12.17 23.12
C PRO A 14 -3.33 -13.41 22.95
N ALA A 15 -2.69 -13.84 24.04
CA ALA A 15 -1.81 -15.02 24.10
C ALA A 15 -0.65 -15.02 23.08
N SER A 16 -0.26 -13.85 22.55
CA SER A 16 0.86 -13.71 21.65
C SER A 16 1.74 -12.51 21.98
N ARG A 17 2.98 -12.53 21.51
CA ARG A 17 3.92 -11.42 21.65
C ARG A 17 4.53 -11.05 20.30
N LYS A 18 4.73 -9.75 20.07
CA LYS A 18 5.53 -9.27 18.94
C LYS A 18 6.97 -9.75 19.10
N ILE A 19 7.56 -10.21 18.01
CA ILE A 19 8.99 -10.52 17.91
C ILE A 19 9.56 -9.91 16.64
N HIS A 20 10.88 -9.73 16.62
CA HIS A 20 11.60 -9.22 15.47
C HIS A 20 12.76 -10.14 15.10
N LYS A 21 12.85 -10.52 13.83
CA LYS A 21 14.04 -11.21 13.28
C LYS A 21 14.95 -10.19 12.61
N SER A 22 16.26 -10.29 12.88
CA SER A 22 17.23 -9.37 12.30
C SER A 22 17.62 -9.79 10.88
N GLY A 23 17.93 -8.82 10.02
CA GLY A 23 18.56 -9.08 8.71
C GLY A 23 19.97 -9.65 8.84
N VAL A 24 20.45 -10.30 7.78
CA VAL A 24 21.81 -10.84 7.66
C VAL A 24 22.64 -9.97 6.72
N LEU A 25 22.11 -9.67 5.52
CA LEU A 25 22.71 -8.75 4.55
C LEU A 25 22.61 -7.30 5.05
N TYR A 26 21.49 -6.97 5.70
CA TYR A 26 21.22 -5.65 6.28
C TYR A 26 20.91 -5.79 7.79
N PRO A 27 21.93 -5.81 8.68
CA PRO A 27 21.76 -6.10 10.11
C PRO A 27 20.85 -5.16 10.89
N HIS A 28 20.59 -3.96 10.35
CA HIS A 28 19.69 -2.98 10.94
C HIS A 28 18.20 -3.30 10.70
N ILE A 29 17.88 -4.18 9.74
CA ILE A 29 16.50 -4.60 9.48
C ILE A 29 15.96 -5.41 10.66
N LYS A 30 14.73 -5.10 11.08
CA LYS A 30 13.95 -5.84 12.08
C LYS A 30 12.62 -6.26 11.46
N VAL A 31 12.49 -7.55 11.14
CA VAL A 31 11.31 -8.10 10.48
C VAL A 31 10.30 -8.58 11.52
N PRO A 32 9.10 -7.99 11.57
CA PRO A 32 8.11 -8.29 12.59
C PRO A 32 7.36 -9.59 12.29
N MET A 33 7.13 -10.35 13.35
CA MET A 33 6.26 -11.52 13.42
C MET A 33 5.60 -11.52 14.81
N ARG A 34 4.72 -12.48 15.07
CA ARG A 34 4.30 -12.76 16.46
C ARG A 34 4.46 -14.22 16.80
N GLU A 35 4.76 -14.48 18.06
CA GLU A 35 4.84 -15.83 18.61
C GLU A 35 3.66 -16.12 19.51
N ILE A 36 3.12 -17.33 19.38
CA ILE A 36 2.09 -17.88 20.25
C ILE A 36 2.75 -18.99 21.07
N SER A 37 2.86 -18.78 22.38
CA SER A 37 3.36 -19.81 23.29
C SER A 37 2.33 -20.91 23.46
N VAL A 38 2.77 -22.15 23.40
CA VAL A 38 1.98 -23.33 23.77
C VAL A 38 2.11 -23.60 25.27
N HIS A 39 1.27 -24.50 25.79
CA HIS A 39 1.38 -24.91 27.18
C HIS A 39 2.74 -25.61 27.42
N PRO A 40 3.48 -25.32 28.52
CA PRO A 40 4.83 -25.85 28.73
C PRO A 40 4.93 -27.38 28.68
N THR A 41 3.88 -28.09 29.09
CA THR A 41 3.83 -29.56 29.07
C THR A 41 3.73 -30.16 27.67
N ALA A 42 3.45 -29.35 26.63
CA ALA A 42 3.48 -29.83 25.24
C ALA A 42 4.91 -30.11 24.77
N GLY A 43 5.93 -29.46 25.36
CA GLY A 43 7.32 -29.62 24.94
C GLY A 43 7.62 -29.10 23.52
N GLU A 44 6.71 -28.30 22.95
CA GLU A 44 6.83 -27.74 21.61
C GLU A 44 7.33 -26.28 21.66
N PRO A 45 8.09 -25.83 20.64
CA PRO A 45 8.49 -24.43 20.54
C PRO A 45 7.27 -23.52 20.26
N PRO A 46 7.36 -22.21 20.56
CA PRO A 46 6.33 -21.25 20.19
C PRO A 46 6.05 -21.26 18.68
N VAL A 47 4.78 -21.06 18.31
CA VAL A 47 4.38 -20.96 16.91
C VAL A 47 4.60 -19.53 16.43
N THR A 48 5.54 -19.35 15.49
CA THR A 48 5.73 -18.07 14.80
C THR A 48 4.71 -17.92 13.68
N VAL A 49 4.00 -16.80 13.65
CA VAL A 49 3.00 -16.49 12.61
C VAL A 49 3.25 -15.11 11.99
N TYR A 50 2.74 -14.94 10.78
CA TYR A 50 2.80 -13.67 10.06
C TYR A 50 2.02 -12.59 10.83
N ASP A 51 2.51 -11.35 10.81
CA ASP A 51 1.90 -10.27 11.55
C ASP A 51 2.04 -8.92 10.80
N PRO A 52 0.96 -8.42 10.19
CA PRO A 52 0.94 -7.12 9.51
C PRO A 52 0.48 -5.97 10.43
N SER A 53 0.20 -6.24 11.71
CA SER A 53 -0.36 -5.23 12.63
C SER A 53 0.60 -4.08 12.99
N GLY A 54 1.86 -4.17 12.56
CA GLY A 54 2.90 -3.18 12.77
C GLY A 54 3.14 -2.83 14.24
N PRO A 55 3.59 -1.59 14.52
CA PRO A 55 3.92 -1.14 15.87
C PRO A 55 2.74 -1.13 16.86
N TYR A 56 1.49 -1.14 16.39
CA TYR A 56 0.30 -1.03 17.26
C TYR A 56 0.13 -2.19 18.24
N THR A 57 0.71 -3.35 17.95
CA THR A 57 0.69 -4.53 18.84
C THR A 57 2.02 -4.76 19.57
N ASP A 58 3.00 -3.87 19.38
CA ASP A 58 4.26 -3.91 20.10
C ASP A 58 4.18 -3.05 21.37
N PRO A 59 4.18 -3.64 22.58
CA PRO A 59 4.09 -2.88 23.83
C PRO A 59 5.34 -2.03 24.11
N THR A 60 6.42 -2.21 23.35
CA THR A 60 7.67 -1.44 23.49
C THR A 60 7.69 -0.18 22.63
N VAL A 61 6.69 0.02 21.75
CA VAL A 61 6.59 1.18 20.87
C VAL A 61 5.39 2.03 21.27
N GLU A 62 5.65 3.29 21.63
CA GLU A 62 4.59 4.28 21.84
C GLU A 62 4.13 4.82 20.48
N THR A 63 2.85 4.59 20.15
CA THR A 63 2.25 5.09 18.90
C THR A 63 1.44 6.36 19.15
N SER A 64 1.49 7.30 18.20
CA SER A 64 0.72 8.54 18.24
C SER A 64 0.29 8.93 16.84
N ILE A 65 -1.03 8.96 16.60
CA ILE A 65 -1.56 9.25 15.27
C ILE A 65 -1.19 10.62 14.75
N GLU A 66 -0.95 11.59 15.65
CA GLU A 66 -0.51 12.95 15.33
C GLU A 66 0.96 13.03 14.93
N LYS A 67 1.79 12.06 15.37
CA LYS A 67 3.21 12.01 15.00
C LYS A 67 3.46 11.13 13.77
N GLY A 68 2.55 10.20 13.50
CA GLY A 68 2.76 9.13 12.52
C GLY A 68 3.68 8.03 13.07
N LEU A 69 3.86 6.98 12.28
CA LEU A 69 4.77 5.88 12.59
C LEU A 69 6.23 6.24 12.30
N ALA A 70 7.14 5.46 12.88
CA ALA A 70 8.55 5.58 12.57
C ALA A 70 8.83 5.29 11.09
N ARG A 71 9.58 6.17 10.44
CA ARG A 71 9.94 6.10 9.00
C ARG A 71 11.07 5.09 8.75
N LEU A 72 10.86 3.83 9.13
CA LEU A 72 11.88 2.78 9.22
C LEU A 72 12.69 2.56 7.92
N ARG A 73 12.09 2.77 6.74
CA ARG A 73 12.75 2.58 5.44
C ARG A 73 13.50 3.81 4.93
N HIS A 74 13.39 4.96 5.60
CA HIS A 74 13.91 6.23 5.06
C HIS A 74 15.41 6.17 4.77
N GLU A 75 16.20 5.60 5.69
CA GLU A 75 17.65 5.41 5.49
C GLU A 75 17.93 4.44 4.33
N TRP A 76 17.11 3.39 4.15
CA TRP A 76 17.30 2.40 3.09
C TRP A 76 17.09 2.99 1.70
N ILE A 77 16.14 3.91 1.61
CA ILE A 77 15.75 4.60 0.37
C ILE A 77 16.82 5.64 0.01
N THR A 78 17.23 6.46 0.98
CA THR A 78 18.22 7.53 0.76
C THR A 78 19.64 7.00 0.56
N ALA A 79 20.04 5.94 1.27
CA ALA A 79 21.39 5.36 1.17
C ALA A 79 21.72 4.75 -0.19
N ARG A 80 20.71 4.41 -1.02
CA ARG A 80 20.93 3.96 -2.41
C ARG A 80 21.49 5.08 -3.31
N GLY A 81 21.23 6.33 -2.96
CA GLY A 81 21.71 7.48 -3.73
C GLY A 81 20.96 7.72 -5.05
N ASP A 82 19.85 7.02 -5.32
CA ASP A 82 19.08 7.13 -6.56
C ASP A 82 17.88 8.11 -6.47
N VAL A 83 17.62 8.68 -5.29
CA VAL A 83 16.53 9.65 -5.04
C VAL A 83 17.06 11.03 -4.66
N GLU A 84 16.25 12.06 -4.89
CA GLU A 84 16.47 13.44 -4.43
C GLU A 84 15.19 14.03 -3.82
N ALA A 85 15.36 14.93 -2.85
CA ALA A 85 14.26 15.67 -2.26
C ALA A 85 13.95 16.92 -3.09
N TYR A 86 12.66 17.26 -3.22
CA TYR A 86 12.20 18.49 -3.85
C TYR A 86 11.04 19.09 -3.06
N ASP A 87 10.48 20.20 -3.54
CA ASP A 87 9.47 20.96 -2.76
C ASP A 87 8.07 20.34 -2.81
N GLY A 88 7.82 19.44 -3.75
CA GLY A 88 6.51 18.82 -3.93
C GLY A 88 5.47 19.75 -4.54
N ARG A 89 4.27 19.21 -4.73
CA ARG A 89 3.07 19.93 -5.11
C ARG A 89 2.44 20.57 -3.88
N HIS A 90 1.91 21.79 -4.04
CA HIS A 90 1.05 22.40 -3.03
C HIS A 90 -0.36 21.80 -3.05
N VAL A 91 -0.91 21.49 -1.88
CA VAL A 91 -2.32 21.10 -1.74
C VAL A 91 -3.22 22.23 -2.21
N ARG A 92 -4.20 21.92 -3.05
CA ARG A 92 -5.16 22.84 -3.63
C ARG A 92 -6.57 22.56 -3.10
N PRO A 93 -7.50 23.53 -3.14
CA PRO A 93 -8.85 23.36 -2.58
C PRO A 93 -9.60 22.13 -3.12
N GLU A 94 -9.45 21.82 -4.41
CA GLU A 94 -10.11 20.69 -5.06
C GLU A 94 -9.64 19.32 -4.55
N ASP A 95 -8.44 19.22 -3.97
CA ASP A 95 -7.91 17.96 -3.41
C ASP A 95 -8.74 17.45 -2.23
N ASN A 96 -9.38 18.41 -1.54
CA ASN A 96 -10.29 18.18 -0.43
C ASN A 96 -11.75 18.46 -0.81
N GLY A 97 -12.08 18.50 -2.10
CA GLY A 97 -13.45 18.74 -2.59
C GLY A 97 -14.01 20.10 -2.17
N PHE A 98 -13.15 21.12 -2.16
CA PHE A 98 -13.45 22.50 -1.78
C PHE A 98 -13.99 22.66 -0.34
N ALA A 99 -13.66 21.73 0.56
CA ALA A 99 -13.95 21.88 1.98
C ALA A 99 -13.18 23.05 2.60
N ALA A 100 -13.81 23.79 3.51
CA ALA A 100 -13.24 24.96 4.18
C ALA A 100 -13.76 25.09 5.62
N GLY A 101 -13.03 25.85 6.45
CA GLY A 101 -13.38 26.11 7.84
C GLY A 101 -13.48 24.82 8.66
N GLU A 102 -14.48 24.73 9.53
CA GLU A 102 -14.71 23.57 10.43
C GLU A 102 -15.00 22.25 9.70
N ARG A 103 -15.31 22.30 8.41
CA ARG A 103 -15.57 21.09 7.59
C ARG A 103 -14.33 20.55 6.91
N LEU A 104 -13.23 21.30 6.90
CA LEU A 104 -11.95 20.86 6.36
C LEU A 104 -11.26 19.98 7.39
N THR A 105 -10.93 18.75 7.00
CA THR A 105 -10.11 17.88 7.85
C THR A 105 -8.74 18.53 8.07
N PRO A 106 -8.20 18.56 9.31
CA PRO A 106 -6.86 19.09 9.55
C PRO A 106 -5.81 18.41 8.68
N GLU A 107 -4.87 19.18 8.16
CA GLU A 107 -3.69 18.60 7.51
C GLU A 107 -2.88 17.80 8.53
N PHE A 108 -2.17 16.78 8.05
CA PHE A 108 -1.27 16.03 8.90
C PHE A 108 -0.11 16.94 9.36
N PRO A 109 0.18 17.00 10.67
CA PRO A 109 1.03 18.07 11.23
C PRO A 109 2.52 17.88 10.93
N VAL A 110 2.99 16.66 10.67
CA VAL A 110 4.41 16.38 10.38
C VAL A 110 4.63 16.35 8.87
N ARG A 111 5.24 17.42 8.35
CA ARG A 111 5.57 17.55 6.92
C ARG A 111 6.97 17.04 6.62
N ASN A 112 7.10 16.23 5.58
CA ASN A 112 8.37 15.76 5.05
C ASN A 112 8.46 16.17 3.57
N ARG A 113 9.66 16.58 3.11
CA ARG A 113 9.86 16.84 1.67
C ARG A 113 9.70 15.53 0.90
N PRO A 114 8.90 15.50 -0.17
CA PRO A 114 8.79 14.32 -1.01
C PRO A 114 10.11 14.04 -1.72
N LEU A 115 10.35 12.76 -1.94
CA LEU A 115 11.44 12.22 -2.72
C LEU A 115 10.92 11.91 -4.13
N ARG A 116 11.80 12.07 -5.11
CA ARG A 116 11.64 11.59 -6.48
C ARG A 116 12.91 10.91 -6.95
N ALA A 117 12.80 10.11 -8.01
CA ALA A 117 13.98 9.54 -8.66
C ALA A 117 14.88 10.66 -9.23
N LYS A 118 16.20 10.49 -9.14
CA LYS A 118 17.15 11.33 -9.87
C LYS A 118 17.00 11.08 -11.37
N ALA A 119 17.34 12.09 -12.18
CA ALA A 119 17.32 11.97 -13.63
C ALA A 119 18.12 10.73 -14.12
N GLY A 120 17.51 9.91 -14.98
CA GLY A 120 18.11 8.70 -15.52
C GLY A 120 18.17 7.51 -14.56
N LYS A 121 17.54 7.59 -13.38
CA LYS A 121 17.45 6.49 -12.42
C LYS A 121 16.03 5.94 -12.35
N ALA A 122 15.90 4.62 -12.35
CA ALA A 122 14.66 3.93 -12.04
C ALA A 122 14.73 3.39 -10.60
N VAL A 123 13.81 3.82 -9.74
CA VAL A 123 13.84 3.55 -8.29
C VAL A 123 12.92 2.40 -7.87
N THR A 124 12.36 1.66 -8.83
CA THR A 124 11.43 0.57 -8.57
C THR A 124 12.16 -0.71 -8.16
N GLN A 125 11.50 -1.55 -7.37
CA GLN A 125 12.02 -2.87 -7.00
C GLN A 125 12.24 -3.76 -8.24
N LEU A 126 11.43 -3.59 -9.30
CA LEU A 126 11.62 -4.26 -10.58
C LEU A 126 12.93 -3.86 -11.26
N ALA A 127 13.26 -2.57 -11.27
CA ALA A 127 14.50 -2.07 -11.85
C ALA A 127 15.72 -2.63 -11.11
N TYR A 128 15.72 -2.56 -9.78
CA TYR A 128 16.81 -3.14 -8.96
C TYR A 128 16.94 -4.65 -9.18
N ALA A 129 15.82 -5.39 -9.21
CA ALA A 129 15.84 -6.83 -9.40
C ALA A 129 16.46 -7.25 -10.73
N ARG A 130 16.07 -6.56 -11.83
CA ARG A 130 16.62 -6.79 -13.17
C ARG A 130 18.08 -6.36 -13.29
N ALA A 131 18.53 -5.41 -12.49
CA ALA A 131 19.93 -5.02 -12.37
C ALA A 131 20.76 -6.00 -11.51
N GLY A 132 20.17 -7.07 -10.98
CA GLY A 132 20.89 -8.03 -10.12
C GLY A 132 21.08 -7.55 -8.67
N ILE A 133 20.36 -6.52 -8.25
CA ILE A 133 20.50 -5.91 -6.91
C ILE A 133 19.45 -6.49 -5.98
N ILE A 134 19.91 -7.03 -4.84
CA ILE A 134 19.05 -7.38 -3.70
C ILE A 134 18.95 -6.12 -2.83
N THR A 135 17.73 -5.62 -2.62
CA THR A 135 17.47 -4.45 -1.78
C THR A 135 17.18 -4.84 -0.32
N PRO A 136 17.23 -3.89 0.63
CA PRO A 136 16.72 -4.08 1.99
C PRO A 136 15.28 -4.64 2.01
N GLU A 137 14.39 -4.18 1.13
CA GLU A 137 13.03 -4.73 1.08
C GLU A 137 12.99 -6.19 0.61
N MET A 138 13.86 -6.59 -0.33
CA MET A 138 13.93 -7.98 -0.79
C MET A 138 14.40 -8.93 0.31
N GLU A 139 15.38 -8.52 1.13
CA GLU A 139 15.76 -9.30 2.31
C GLU A 139 14.64 -9.33 3.35
N PHE A 140 14.01 -8.17 3.62
CA PHE A 140 12.92 -8.06 4.59
C PHE A 140 11.81 -9.06 4.30
N VAL A 141 11.32 -9.09 3.05
CA VAL A 141 10.22 -9.99 2.67
C VAL A 141 10.67 -11.45 2.63
N ALA A 142 11.92 -11.75 2.27
CA ALA A 142 12.44 -13.12 2.33
C ALA A 142 12.41 -13.67 3.76
N ILE A 143 12.84 -12.87 4.74
CA ILE A 143 12.77 -13.26 6.16
C ILE A 143 11.30 -13.39 6.60
N ARG A 144 10.44 -12.46 6.21
CA ARG A 144 9.02 -12.42 6.61
C ARG A 144 8.27 -13.68 6.13
N GLU A 145 8.49 -14.08 4.88
CA GLU A 145 7.85 -15.26 4.26
C GLU A 145 8.32 -16.60 4.83
N ASN A 146 9.48 -16.62 5.50
CA ASN A 146 9.97 -17.83 6.13
C ASN A 146 9.31 -18.10 7.49
N LEU A 147 8.70 -17.12 8.17
CA LEU A 147 8.06 -17.30 9.48
C LEU A 147 8.96 -18.03 10.50
N GLY A 148 10.26 -17.76 10.43
CA GLY A 148 11.25 -18.40 11.30
C GLY A 148 11.51 -19.90 11.06
N ARG A 149 11.05 -20.47 9.94
CA ARG A 149 11.21 -21.89 9.57
C ARG A 149 12.65 -22.35 9.28
N GLU A 150 13.66 -21.51 9.49
CA GLU A 150 15.07 -21.89 9.28
C GLU A 150 15.46 -23.16 10.07
N VAL A 151 14.96 -23.29 11.30
CA VAL A 151 15.20 -24.47 12.17
C VAL A 151 14.54 -25.76 11.64
N MET A 152 13.55 -25.61 10.77
CA MET A 152 12.75 -26.68 10.15
C MET A 152 13.11 -26.90 8.68
N ARG A 153 14.16 -26.24 8.18
CA ARG A 153 14.62 -26.37 6.80
C ARG A 153 14.95 -27.84 6.48
N GLY A 154 14.32 -28.37 5.43
CA GLY A 154 14.49 -29.76 5.00
C GLY A 154 13.78 -30.81 5.87
N LYS A 155 13.05 -30.41 6.92
CA LYS A 155 12.31 -31.32 7.81
C LYS A 155 10.81 -31.38 7.52
N LEU A 156 10.27 -30.38 6.82
CA LEU A 156 8.86 -30.30 6.49
C LEU A 156 8.62 -30.98 5.14
N GLN A 157 7.91 -32.10 5.16
CA GLN A 157 7.33 -32.68 3.95
C GLN A 157 6.08 -31.89 3.60
N ARG A 158 6.04 -31.31 2.39
CA ARG A 158 4.84 -30.64 1.90
C ARG A 158 3.89 -31.68 1.31
N ASP A 159 2.62 -31.57 1.69
CA ASP A 159 1.54 -32.40 1.17
C ASP A 159 0.45 -31.48 0.62
N GLY A 160 0.45 -31.27 -0.70
CA GLY A 160 -0.47 -30.38 -1.38
C GLY A 160 -0.17 -30.21 -2.86
N GLU A 161 -1.17 -29.78 -3.63
CA GLU A 161 -1.06 -29.49 -5.07
C GLU A 161 -0.96 -27.98 -5.30
N ALA A 162 0.08 -27.56 -6.02
CA ALA A 162 0.36 -26.15 -6.29
C ALA A 162 0.03 -25.73 -7.74
N PHE A 163 -0.47 -26.66 -8.55
CA PHE A 163 -0.79 -26.53 -9.98
C PHE A 163 0.40 -25.97 -10.77
N GLY A 164 1.60 -26.51 -10.54
CA GLY A 164 2.84 -26.10 -11.20
C GLY A 164 3.47 -24.81 -10.66
N ALA A 165 3.10 -24.33 -9.47
CA ALA A 165 3.82 -23.23 -8.82
C ALA A 165 5.23 -23.65 -8.38
N ALA A 166 6.15 -22.68 -8.35
CA ALA A 166 7.55 -22.87 -7.98
C ALA A 166 7.80 -22.35 -6.56
N ILE A 167 7.05 -22.86 -5.58
CA ILE A 167 7.16 -22.46 -4.17
C ILE A 167 8.42 -23.11 -3.59
N PRO A 168 9.42 -22.36 -3.10
CA PRO A 168 10.63 -22.94 -2.54
C PRO A 168 10.39 -23.46 -1.11
N ASP A 169 11.22 -24.39 -0.63
CA ASP A 169 11.13 -24.86 0.76
C ASP A 169 11.51 -23.75 1.74
N PHE A 170 12.38 -22.85 1.29
CA PHE A 170 12.89 -21.71 2.01
C PHE A 170 13.06 -20.53 1.06
N VAL A 171 12.53 -19.37 1.44
CA VAL A 171 12.58 -18.16 0.63
C VAL A 171 13.91 -17.45 0.88
N THR A 172 14.72 -17.27 -0.16
CA THR A 172 15.97 -16.48 -0.06
C THR A 172 15.77 -15.08 -0.65
N PRO A 173 16.58 -14.08 -0.26
CA PRO A 173 16.56 -12.76 -0.89
C PRO A 173 16.80 -12.84 -2.40
N GLU A 174 17.62 -13.81 -2.84
CA GLU A 174 17.87 -14.06 -4.27
C GLU A 174 16.63 -14.62 -4.99
N PHE A 175 15.89 -15.55 -4.37
CA PHE A 175 14.63 -16.04 -4.94
C PHE A 175 13.60 -14.90 -5.08
N VAL A 176 13.52 -14.01 -4.08
CA VAL A 176 12.69 -12.81 -4.13
C VAL A 176 13.09 -11.92 -5.31
N ARG A 177 14.39 -11.62 -5.45
CA ARG A 177 14.93 -10.85 -6.58
C ARG A 177 14.52 -11.47 -7.91
N ASP A 178 14.69 -12.78 -8.08
CA ASP A 178 14.34 -13.49 -9.32
C ASP A 178 12.84 -13.42 -9.63
N GLU A 179 11.98 -13.63 -8.63
CA GLU A 179 10.52 -13.50 -8.79
C GLU A 179 10.10 -12.09 -9.23
N VAL A 180 10.71 -11.07 -8.64
CA VAL A 180 10.47 -9.66 -8.99
C VAL A 180 11.01 -9.34 -10.38
N ALA A 181 12.24 -9.76 -10.71
CA ALA A 181 12.88 -9.48 -12.01
C ALA A 181 12.05 -10.01 -13.20
N ARG A 182 11.44 -11.19 -13.05
CA ARG A 182 10.56 -11.80 -14.06
C ARG A 182 9.10 -11.34 -13.99
N GLY A 183 8.77 -10.39 -13.12
CA GLY A 183 7.43 -9.81 -13.01
C GLY A 183 6.37 -10.76 -12.45
N ARG A 184 6.77 -11.81 -11.72
CA ARG A 184 5.83 -12.78 -11.10
C ARG A 184 5.51 -12.46 -9.64
N ALA A 185 6.26 -11.53 -9.06
CA ALA A 185 5.96 -10.95 -7.76
C ALA A 185 6.29 -9.45 -7.74
N ILE A 186 5.66 -8.73 -6.81
CA ILE A 186 5.88 -7.29 -6.58
C ILE A 186 6.06 -7.00 -5.09
N ILE A 187 6.78 -5.93 -4.79
CA ILE A 187 6.92 -5.35 -3.45
C ILE A 187 6.40 -3.90 -3.55
N PRO A 188 5.12 -3.64 -3.22
CA PRO A 188 4.53 -2.31 -3.28
C PRO A 188 5.12 -1.45 -2.16
N ALA A 189 5.97 -0.50 -2.53
CA ALA A 189 6.92 0.11 -1.60
C ALA A 189 7.37 1.50 -2.06
N ASN A 190 6.43 2.44 -2.16
CA ASN A 190 6.71 3.81 -2.60
C ASN A 190 7.82 4.44 -1.73
N ILE A 191 8.73 5.18 -2.37
CA ILE A 191 9.84 5.89 -1.71
C ILE A 191 9.37 6.96 -0.72
N ASN A 192 8.13 7.43 -0.85
CA ASN A 192 7.49 8.39 0.05
C ASN A 192 6.66 7.73 1.16
N HIS A 193 6.66 6.39 1.25
CA HIS A 193 6.03 5.63 2.34
C HIS A 193 7.04 4.84 3.17
N PRO A 194 7.98 5.53 3.84
CA PRO A 194 9.01 4.86 4.62
C PRO A 194 8.52 4.24 5.93
N GLU A 195 7.28 4.53 6.35
CA GLU A 195 6.62 3.93 7.51
C GLU A 195 6.21 2.47 7.27
N SER A 196 5.99 2.08 6.01
CA SER A 196 5.56 0.73 5.63
C SER A 196 6.61 -0.33 5.94
N GLU A 197 6.18 -1.44 6.53
CA GLU A 197 6.95 -2.67 6.69
C GLU A 197 6.81 -3.51 5.41
N PRO A 198 7.90 -3.76 4.64
CA PRO A 198 7.78 -4.41 3.34
C PRO A 198 7.08 -5.78 3.37
N MET A 199 6.32 -6.03 2.31
CA MET A 199 5.65 -7.32 2.06
C MET A 199 5.70 -7.64 0.55
N ILE A 200 5.50 -8.91 0.20
CA ILE A 200 5.57 -9.38 -1.18
C ILE A 200 4.27 -10.04 -1.62
N ILE A 201 3.85 -9.75 -2.85
CA ILE A 201 2.68 -10.32 -3.50
C ILE A 201 3.15 -11.13 -4.70
N GLY A 202 2.86 -12.43 -4.72
CA GLY A 202 3.18 -13.30 -5.84
C GLY A 202 2.74 -14.75 -5.58
N ARG A 203 2.57 -15.52 -6.65
CA ARG A 203 2.02 -16.89 -6.58
C ARG A 203 2.83 -17.86 -5.70
N ASN A 204 4.13 -17.61 -5.55
CA ASN A 204 5.06 -18.50 -4.84
C ASN A 204 5.31 -18.11 -3.37
N PHE A 205 4.50 -17.19 -2.86
CA PHE A 205 4.56 -16.66 -1.50
C PHE A 205 3.25 -16.95 -0.77
N LEU A 206 3.18 -16.62 0.53
CA LEU A 206 1.92 -16.66 1.26
C LEU A 206 0.86 -15.83 0.54
N VAL A 207 -0.37 -16.34 0.46
CA VAL A 207 -1.51 -15.58 -0.05
C VAL A 207 -1.72 -14.35 0.84
N LYS A 208 -1.91 -13.20 0.21
CA LYS A 208 -2.09 -11.91 0.88
C LYS A 208 -3.53 -11.44 0.76
N ILE A 209 -4.02 -10.71 1.75
CA ILE A 209 -5.38 -10.17 1.77
C ILE A 209 -5.37 -8.65 1.90
N ASN A 210 -6.39 -8.02 1.32
CA ASN A 210 -6.57 -6.57 1.35
C ASN A 210 -7.85 -6.21 2.11
N ALA A 211 -7.81 -5.13 2.89
CA ALA A 211 -9.02 -4.52 3.47
C ALA A 211 -9.31 -3.17 2.81
N ASN A 212 -10.57 -2.92 2.47
CA ASN A 212 -11.02 -1.63 1.94
C ASN A 212 -11.55 -0.77 3.08
N ILE A 213 -11.06 0.46 3.16
CA ILE A 213 -11.56 1.52 4.05
C ILE A 213 -11.96 2.73 3.19
N GLY A 214 -12.31 3.83 3.84
CA GLY A 214 -12.57 5.09 3.18
C GLY A 214 -13.79 5.81 3.73
N ASN A 215 -13.70 7.13 3.68
CA ASN A 215 -14.78 8.03 4.00
C ASN A 215 -15.87 8.00 2.92
N SER A 216 -17.12 8.20 3.33
CA SER A 216 -18.24 8.41 2.43
C SER A 216 -18.76 9.84 2.56
N ALA A 217 -19.53 10.32 1.59
CA ALA A 217 -20.17 11.64 1.67
C ALA A 217 -21.15 11.81 2.85
N VAL A 218 -21.48 10.72 3.57
CA VAL A 218 -22.53 10.67 4.59
C VAL A 218 -21.98 10.55 6.00
N THR A 219 -20.88 9.82 6.21
CA THR A 219 -20.27 9.56 7.52
C THR A 219 -18.78 9.29 7.42
N SER A 220 -18.00 9.88 8.34
CA SER A 220 -16.73 9.40 8.95
C SER A 220 -15.93 10.60 9.47
N SER A 221 -14.99 10.36 10.38
CA SER A 221 -13.91 11.30 10.71
C SER A 221 -12.54 10.76 10.29
N MET A 222 -11.58 11.66 10.14
CA MET A 222 -10.17 11.33 9.88
C MET A 222 -9.63 10.21 10.79
N ALA A 223 -9.92 10.28 12.09
CA ALA A 223 -9.40 9.30 13.01
C ALA A 223 -10.17 7.98 13.02
N GLU A 224 -11.46 8.00 12.66
CA GLU A 224 -12.21 6.76 12.40
C GLU A 224 -11.62 6.03 11.19
N GLU A 225 -11.14 6.74 10.17
CA GLU A 225 -10.44 6.10 9.05
C GLU A 225 -9.09 5.51 9.46
N VAL A 226 -8.32 6.19 10.32
CA VAL A 226 -7.10 5.62 10.90
C VAL A 226 -7.43 4.40 11.76
N GLU A 227 -8.49 4.43 12.57
CA GLU A 227 -8.90 3.28 13.38
C GLU A 227 -9.37 2.11 12.52
N LYS A 228 -10.13 2.33 11.44
CA LYS A 228 -10.49 1.27 10.49
C LYS A 228 -9.24 0.60 9.90
N MET A 229 -8.24 1.39 9.53
CA MET A 229 -6.95 0.89 9.05
C MET A 229 -6.27 0.03 10.14
N VAL A 230 -6.09 0.58 11.35
CA VAL A 230 -5.44 -0.11 12.48
C VAL A 230 -6.17 -1.41 12.83
N TRP A 231 -7.50 -1.37 12.86
CA TRP A 231 -8.33 -2.53 13.14
C TRP A 231 -8.18 -3.61 12.05
N ALA A 232 -8.16 -3.23 10.78
CA ALA A 232 -8.00 -4.17 9.69
C ALA A 232 -6.63 -4.89 9.74
N ILE A 233 -5.54 -4.15 9.90
CA ILE A 233 -4.19 -4.73 9.95
C ILE A 233 -3.97 -5.55 11.21
N ARG A 234 -4.61 -5.18 12.33
CA ARG A 234 -4.60 -5.96 13.58
C ARG A 234 -5.12 -7.38 13.37
N TRP A 235 -6.08 -7.55 12.47
CA TRP A 235 -6.70 -8.85 12.16
C TRP A 235 -6.15 -9.53 10.92
N GLY A 236 -5.05 -9.02 10.36
CA GLY A 236 -4.30 -9.71 9.31
C GLY A 236 -4.43 -9.12 7.91
N ALA A 237 -5.01 -7.93 7.74
CA ALA A 237 -4.95 -7.24 6.44
C ALA A 237 -3.49 -6.94 6.07
N ASP A 238 -3.01 -7.49 4.96
CA ASP A 238 -1.63 -7.31 4.49
C ASP A 238 -1.43 -6.01 3.71
N THR A 239 -2.50 -5.52 3.10
CA THR A 239 -2.59 -4.20 2.47
C THR A 239 -3.92 -3.56 2.81
N VAL A 240 -3.99 -2.24 2.70
CA VAL A 240 -5.24 -1.49 2.86
C VAL A 240 -5.45 -0.59 1.66
N MET A 241 -6.68 -0.50 1.16
CA MET A 241 -7.04 0.50 0.14
C MET A 241 -7.90 1.60 0.74
N ASP A 242 -7.47 2.84 0.53
CA ASP A 242 -8.31 4.02 0.74
C ASP A 242 -9.21 4.22 -0.49
N LEU A 243 -10.50 3.90 -0.33
CA LEU A 243 -11.53 4.10 -1.34
C LEU A 243 -12.44 5.29 -1.01
N SER A 244 -11.93 6.25 -0.24
CA SER A 244 -12.63 7.48 0.13
C SER A 244 -13.17 8.21 -1.09
N THR A 245 -14.40 8.74 -0.97
CA THR A 245 -15.02 9.62 -1.96
C THR A 245 -15.67 10.84 -1.32
N GLY A 246 -16.01 11.85 -2.11
CA GLY A 246 -16.49 13.14 -1.62
C GLY A 246 -15.35 14.07 -1.18
N ARG A 247 -15.52 14.71 -0.01
CA ARG A 247 -14.61 15.76 0.48
C ARG A 247 -13.49 15.21 1.36
N ASN A 248 -12.48 16.04 1.58
CA ASN A 248 -11.34 15.78 2.47
C ASN A 248 -10.48 14.56 2.11
N ILE A 249 -10.57 14.04 0.87
CA ILE A 249 -9.88 12.81 0.44
C ILE A 249 -8.36 12.94 0.65
N HIS A 250 -7.76 14.06 0.23
CA HIS A 250 -6.33 14.29 0.39
C HIS A 250 -5.89 14.25 1.85
N ASN A 251 -6.50 15.09 2.69
CA ASN A 251 -6.08 15.23 4.08
C ASN A 251 -6.31 13.92 4.83
N ILE A 252 -7.47 13.26 4.68
CA ILE A 252 -7.74 11.96 5.33
C ILE A 252 -6.68 10.92 4.93
N ARG A 253 -6.32 10.85 3.64
CA ARG A 253 -5.30 9.92 3.16
C ARG A 253 -3.92 10.19 3.75
N ASP A 254 -3.53 11.45 3.96
CA ASP A 254 -2.27 11.76 4.65
C ASP A 254 -2.23 11.12 6.04
N TRP A 255 -3.29 11.25 6.82
CA TRP A 255 -3.38 10.62 8.14
C TRP A 255 -3.31 9.10 8.06
N ILE A 256 -3.92 8.48 7.05
CA ILE A 256 -3.86 7.03 6.83
C ILE A 256 -2.42 6.61 6.50
N VAL A 257 -1.80 7.18 5.46
CA VAL A 257 -0.47 6.75 4.97
C VAL A 257 0.60 6.95 6.05
N ARG A 258 0.60 8.08 6.76
CA ARG A 258 1.59 8.35 7.83
C ARG A 258 1.45 7.42 9.03
N ASN A 259 0.32 6.75 9.15
CA ASN A 259 0.03 5.79 10.21
C ASN A 259 0.01 4.33 9.72
N ALA A 260 0.27 4.06 8.43
CA ALA A 260 0.17 2.72 7.89
C ALA A 260 1.54 1.99 7.94
N PRO A 261 1.65 0.85 8.65
CA PRO A 261 2.80 -0.04 8.53
C PRO A 261 2.65 -1.02 7.36
N VAL A 262 1.55 -0.95 6.59
CA VAL A 262 1.25 -1.81 5.45
C VAL A 262 1.12 -0.98 4.18
N PRO A 263 1.29 -1.57 2.99
CA PRO A 263 1.09 -0.85 1.73
C PRO A 263 -0.33 -0.28 1.60
N ILE A 264 -0.42 0.97 1.15
CA ILE A 264 -1.67 1.67 0.88
C ILE A 264 -1.95 1.73 -0.61
N GLY A 265 -3.13 1.27 -1.01
CA GLY A 265 -3.63 1.39 -2.38
C GLY A 265 -4.74 2.43 -2.52
N THR A 266 -4.92 2.92 -3.74
CA THR A 266 -6.04 3.83 -4.07
C THR A 266 -6.61 3.53 -5.47
N VAL A 267 -7.73 4.18 -5.77
CA VAL A 267 -8.23 4.36 -7.13
C VAL A 267 -8.13 5.85 -7.47
N PRO A 268 -7.05 6.32 -8.14
CA PRO A 268 -6.84 7.76 -8.39
C PRO A 268 -8.01 8.45 -9.10
N LEU A 269 -8.74 7.69 -9.92
CA LEU A 269 -9.91 8.17 -10.65
C LEU A 269 -11.02 8.69 -9.72
N TYR A 270 -11.13 8.18 -8.49
CA TYR A 270 -12.17 8.62 -7.55
C TYR A 270 -11.93 10.05 -7.08
N GLN A 271 -10.69 10.39 -6.73
CA GLN A 271 -10.36 11.77 -6.37
C GLN A 271 -10.38 12.70 -7.58
N ALA A 272 -9.88 12.25 -8.74
CA ALA A 272 -9.94 13.02 -9.97
C ALA A 272 -11.39 13.40 -10.33
N LEU A 273 -12.34 12.49 -10.12
CA LEU A 273 -13.77 12.74 -10.33
C LEU A 273 -14.34 13.82 -9.38
N GLU A 274 -13.91 13.83 -8.12
CA GLU A 274 -14.33 14.88 -7.16
C GLU A 274 -13.75 16.25 -7.51
N LYS A 275 -12.52 16.31 -8.05
CA LYS A 275 -11.91 17.55 -8.55
C LYS A 275 -12.72 18.19 -9.69
N VAL A 276 -13.48 17.39 -10.42
CA VAL A 276 -14.41 17.85 -11.48
C VAL A 276 -15.89 17.74 -11.07
N ASN A 277 -16.18 17.88 -9.77
CA ASN A 277 -17.53 17.95 -9.21
C ASN A 277 -18.42 16.73 -9.51
N GLY A 278 -17.84 15.55 -9.67
CA GLY A 278 -18.61 14.34 -9.98
C GLY A 278 -18.99 14.18 -11.45
N ILE A 279 -18.59 15.11 -12.32
CA ILE A 279 -18.93 15.10 -13.74
C ILE A 279 -17.88 14.27 -14.48
N ALA A 280 -18.22 13.01 -14.76
CA ALA A 280 -17.30 12.09 -15.44
C ALA A 280 -16.80 12.65 -16.76
N GLU A 281 -17.64 13.36 -17.51
CA GLU A 281 -17.36 13.99 -18.80
C GLU A 281 -16.25 15.04 -18.73
N ASP A 282 -16.09 15.71 -17.58
CA ASP A 282 -15.11 16.77 -17.38
C ASP A 282 -13.72 16.23 -17.01
N LEU A 283 -13.59 14.91 -16.81
CA LEU A 283 -12.30 14.27 -16.63
C LEU A 283 -11.41 14.46 -17.87
N ASN A 284 -10.13 14.70 -17.64
CA ASN A 284 -9.10 14.78 -18.66
C ASN A 284 -7.75 14.30 -18.10
N TRP A 285 -6.76 14.20 -18.99
CA TRP A 285 -5.43 13.76 -18.63
C TRP A 285 -4.78 14.67 -17.58
N GLU A 286 -4.95 15.99 -17.68
CA GLU A 286 -4.31 16.96 -16.82
C GLU A 286 -4.75 16.82 -15.35
N VAL A 287 -6.06 16.69 -15.10
CA VAL A 287 -6.60 16.46 -13.75
C VAL A 287 -6.15 15.10 -13.20
N TYR A 288 -6.13 14.07 -14.04
CA TYR A 288 -5.71 12.73 -13.64
C TYR A 288 -4.22 12.66 -13.32
N ARG A 289 -3.37 13.23 -14.18
CA ARG A 289 -1.92 13.37 -14.00
C ARG A 289 -1.57 14.09 -12.70
N ASP A 290 -2.22 15.22 -12.44
CA ASP A 290 -2.05 15.96 -11.18
C ASP A 290 -2.39 15.10 -9.96
N THR A 291 -3.47 14.30 -10.06
CA THR A 291 -3.89 13.39 -9.00
C THR A 291 -2.92 12.23 -8.79
N LEU A 292 -2.31 11.69 -9.85
CA LEU A 292 -1.26 10.67 -9.72
C LEU A 292 -0.04 11.23 -8.98
N ILE A 293 0.45 12.41 -9.38
CA ILE A 293 1.61 13.06 -8.75
C ILE A 293 1.33 13.33 -7.27
N GLU A 294 0.16 13.90 -6.97
CA GLU A 294 -0.28 14.16 -5.60
C GLU A 294 -0.21 12.88 -4.74
N GLN A 295 -0.79 11.78 -5.21
CA GLN A 295 -0.83 10.53 -4.44
C GLN A 295 0.54 9.83 -4.35
N ALA A 296 1.37 9.96 -5.39
CA ALA A 296 2.74 9.43 -5.40
C ALA A 296 3.63 10.16 -4.38
N GLU A 297 3.47 11.49 -4.24
CA GLU A 297 4.15 12.30 -3.23
C GLU A 297 3.70 11.97 -1.80
N GLN A 298 2.40 11.67 -1.60
CA GLN A 298 1.88 11.24 -0.31
C GLN A 298 2.43 9.89 0.14
N GLY A 299 2.81 9.02 -0.79
CA GLY A 299 3.31 7.68 -0.51
C GLY A 299 2.30 6.56 -0.77
N VAL A 300 1.33 6.73 -1.67
CA VAL A 300 0.50 5.59 -2.11
C VAL A 300 1.38 4.56 -2.81
N ASP A 301 1.28 3.29 -2.42
CA ASP A 301 2.17 2.22 -2.89
C ASP A 301 1.72 1.56 -4.18
N TYR A 302 0.42 1.59 -4.47
CA TYR A 302 -0.12 1.06 -5.72
C TYR A 302 -1.43 1.73 -6.14
N PHE A 303 -1.61 1.85 -7.45
CA PHE A 303 -2.80 2.42 -8.06
C PHE A 303 -3.62 1.37 -8.79
N THR A 304 -4.93 1.36 -8.53
CA THR A 304 -5.87 0.64 -9.39
C THR A 304 -6.29 1.56 -10.54
N ILE A 305 -5.80 1.26 -11.74
CA ILE A 305 -6.01 2.05 -12.96
C ILE A 305 -6.81 1.23 -13.97
N HIS A 306 -7.94 1.78 -14.41
CA HIS A 306 -8.91 1.09 -15.27
C HIS A 306 -8.58 1.27 -16.77
N ALA A 307 -7.30 1.24 -17.15
CA ALA A 307 -6.85 1.43 -18.53
C ALA A 307 -7.31 0.30 -19.49
N GLY A 308 -7.77 -0.83 -18.96
CA GLY A 308 -8.36 -1.92 -19.76
C GLY A 308 -9.78 -1.67 -20.25
N VAL A 309 -10.47 -0.62 -19.79
CA VAL A 309 -11.81 -0.25 -20.27
C VAL A 309 -11.65 0.54 -21.57
N ARG A 310 -11.68 -0.17 -22.70
CA ARG A 310 -11.56 0.41 -24.04
C ARG A 310 -12.92 0.71 -24.65
N LEU A 311 -13.01 1.74 -25.48
CA LEU A 311 -14.27 2.20 -26.09
C LEU A 311 -15.03 1.04 -26.77
N HIS A 312 -14.35 0.25 -27.58
CA HIS A 312 -14.95 -0.86 -28.34
C HIS A 312 -15.33 -2.07 -27.47
N TYR A 313 -14.94 -2.12 -26.20
CA TYR A 313 -15.38 -3.15 -25.26
C TYR A 313 -16.71 -2.83 -24.60
N ILE A 314 -17.13 -1.55 -24.57
CA ILE A 314 -18.35 -1.13 -23.88
C ILE A 314 -19.60 -1.84 -24.45
N PRO A 315 -19.79 -1.96 -25.78
CA PRO A 315 -20.95 -2.67 -26.34
C PRO A 315 -21.03 -4.16 -25.93
N LEU A 316 -19.91 -4.81 -25.62
CA LEU A 316 -19.87 -6.21 -25.15
C LEU A 316 -20.54 -6.39 -23.77
N THR A 317 -20.89 -5.29 -23.10
CA THR A 317 -21.51 -5.29 -21.78
C THR A 317 -23.03 -5.13 -21.81
N VAL A 318 -23.63 -4.82 -22.96
CA VAL A 318 -25.07 -4.51 -23.11
C VAL A 318 -25.96 -5.68 -22.66
N ASP A 319 -25.61 -6.91 -23.02
CA ASP A 319 -26.41 -8.10 -22.70
C ASP A 319 -26.07 -8.72 -21.33
N ARG A 320 -25.22 -8.07 -20.52
CA ARG A 320 -24.93 -8.56 -19.17
C ARG A 320 -26.11 -8.33 -18.25
N VAL A 321 -26.45 -9.35 -17.47
CA VAL A 321 -27.51 -9.29 -16.45
C VAL A 321 -27.34 -8.11 -15.47
N THR A 322 -26.09 -7.80 -15.09
CA THR A 322 -25.76 -6.75 -14.10
C THR A 322 -24.91 -5.61 -14.66
N GLY A 323 -24.70 -5.56 -15.98
CA GLY A 323 -23.93 -4.49 -16.65
C GLY A 323 -22.48 -4.37 -16.17
N ILE A 324 -22.04 -3.12 -15.94
CA ILE A 324 -20.70 -2.76 -15.44
C ILE A 324 -20.81 -2.43 -13.95
N VAL A 325 -20.36 -3.36 -13.09
CA VAL A 325 -20.45 -3.21 -11.62
C VAL A 325 -19.19 -2.60 -10.98
N SER A 326 -18.11 -2.42 -11.75
CA SER A 326 -16.94 -1.66 -11.28
C SER A 326 -17.24 -0.17 -11.35
N ARG A 327 -17.17 0.52 -10.21
CA ARG A 327 -17.36 1.99 -10.13
C ARG A 327 -16.36 2.73 -11.01
N GLY A 328 -15.07 2.41 -10.92
CA GLY A 328 -14.04 3.01 -11.78
C GLY A 328 -14.26 2.69 -13.26
N GLY A 329 -14.67 1.46 -13.55
CA GLY A 329 -14.99 1.04 -14.92
C GLY A 329 -16.21 1.76 -15.50
N SER A 330 -17.27 1.99 -14.71
CA SER A 330 -18.45 2.72 -15.15
C SER A 330 -18.18 4.20 -15.39
N ILE A 331 -17.29 4.82 -14.60
CA ILE A 331 -16.83 6.21 -14.82
C ILE A 331 -16.13 6.31 -16.17
N MET A 332 -15.18 5.41 -16.45
CA MET A 332 -14.46 5.41 -17.73
C MET A 332 -15.37 5.08 -18.92
N ALA A 333 -16.32 4.16 -18.75
CA ALA A 333 -17.30 3.85 -19.80
C ALA A 333 -18.16 5.08 -20.13
N LYS A 334 -18.64 5.80 -19.11
CA LYS A 334 -19.41 7.05 -19.30
C LYS A 334 -18.60 8.11 -20.04
N TRP A 335 -17.34 8.33 -19.65
CA TRP A 335 -16.44 9.27 -20.33
C TRP A 335 -16.22 8.89 -21.80
N CYS A 336 -15.91 7.62 -22.08
CA CYS A 336 -15.68 7.14 -23.45
C CYS A 336 -16.92 7.29 -24.33
N LEU A 337 -18.12 7.00 -23.81
CA LEU A 337 -19.38 7.13 -24.55
C LEU A 337 -19.73 8.59 -24.84
N HIS A 338 -19.48 9.50 -23.88
CA HIS A 338 -19.75 10.92 -24.06
C HIS A 338 -18.87 11.55 -25.14
N HIS A 339 -17.55 11.31 -25.05
CA HIS A 339 -16.58 11.90 -25.98
C HIS A 339 -16.45 11.12 -27.29
N HIS A 340 -16.96 9.89 -27.32
CA HIS A 340 -16.72 8.93 -28.39
C HIS A 340 -15.23 8.77 -28.75
N ARG A 341 -14.39 8.71 -27.71
CA ARG A 341 -12.93 8.59 -27.79
C ARG A 341 -12.45 7.36 -27.01
N GLU A 342 -11.25 6.89 -27.35
CA GLU A 342 -10.58 5.84 -26.59
C GLU A 342 -10.22 6.36 -25.18
N SER A 343 -10.23 5.45 -24.21
CA SER A 343 -9.90 5.76 -22.81
C SER A 343 -8.57 6.52 -22.70
N PHE A 344 -8.60 7.74 -22.15
CA PHE A 344 -7.37 8.52 -21.94
C PHE A 344 -6.37 7.81 -21.00
N LEU A 345 -6.85 6.93 -20.12
CA LEU A 345 -5.98 6.09 -19.28
C LEU A 345 -5.21 5.06 -20.10
N TYR A 346 -5.78 4.60 -21.22
CA TYR A 346 -5.12 3.72 -22.18
C TYR A 346 -4.19 4.52 -23.09
N GLU A 347 -4.65 5.66 -23.61
CA GLU A 347 -3.85 6.51 -24.52
C GLU A 347 -2.59 7.08 -23.83
N HIS A 348 -2.68 7.45 -22.55
CA HIS A 348 -1.55 8.00 -21.77
C HIS A 348 -0.87 6.97 -20.85
N PHE A 349 -1.01 5.67 -21.12
CA PHE A 349 -0.48 4.62 -20.23
C PHE A 349 1.05 4.70 -20.04
N GLU A 350 1.80 5.11 -21.07
CA GLU A 350 3.25 5.32 -20.97
C GLU A 350 3.60 6.46 -20.00
N GLU A 351 2.93 7.61 -20.09
CA GLU A 351 3.14 8.72 -19.16
C GLU A 351 2.73 8.38 -17.73
N ILE A 352 1.71 7.52 -17.55
CA ILE A 352 1.36 6.96 -16.23
C ILE A 352 2.54 6.15 -15.67
N CYS A 353 3.19 5.33 -16.50
CA CYS A 353 4.36 4.55 -16.10
C CYS A 353 5.60 5.42 -15.81
N ASP A 354 5.75 6.58 -16.45
CA ASP A 354 6.84 7.51 -16.14
C ASP A 354 6.67 8.21 -14.79
N ILE A 355 5.42 8.35 -14.32
CA ILE A 355 5.10 8.93 -13.01
C ILE A 355 5.27 7.92 -11.87
N ALA A 356 4.90 6.65 -12.13
CA ALA A 356 4.88 5.56 -11.15
C ALA A 356 6.28 4.95 -10.90
#